data_AF-A0A439DC95-F1
#
_entry.id   AF-A0A439DC95-F1
#
_cell.length_a   1.000
_cell.length_b   1.000
_cell.length_c   1.000
_cell.angle_alpha   90.00
_cell.angle_beta   90.00
_cell.angle_gamma   90.00
#
_symmetry.space_group_name_H-M   'P 1'
#
loop_
_entity.id
_entity.type
_entity.pdbx_description
1 polymer ?
#
loop_
_entity_poly.entity_id
_entity_poly.type
_entity_poly.pdbx_seq_one_letter_code
_entity_poly.pdbx_strand_id
1 'polypeptide(L)'
;MRLLNTTTLEIKEFIEGQQEPYAILSHRWGYDEVVFQDLKRYYEAASQGLPTADSVTTAEGFLKIQNCCKQALEDGFRAELSEAINSMFRWYRNSAVCYVFMCDVPETSDKFADVGSSFYESKWFTRGWTLQELLAPSQLRFFNERWELLGQMTSRSDLCRIISSITRIPINFLTKRTPLSQACVAKKMSWASRRKTTREEDIAYCLLGIFDISMPLLYGEGAKAFTRLQEYIIQQTYDNSILAWGTLDPDFDPYSWRAAHTCDALAHTPADFEDCHDFEYLRHANPETPEFKTTNLGLQISLPVHMHQDGFFPNVGYVNRYYVGLDCFSWRFPGFFVGIGLQAGVDNESNFVRLSPHLTVKDRPRKRPWPRTIERPLRFRSFTIVKPPTTPMKWRTSPDVVFNVPDDFTWKIQYCHPDAKIERNGDQATDNSLEIWMNVRGIQTQREANSRFF
;
A
#
# COMPACT_ATOMS: atom_id res chain seq x y z
N MET A 1 -3.10 -31.20 -5.42
CA MET A 1 -4.36 -30.51 -5.07
C MET A 1 -5.38 -31.56 -4.62
N ARG A 2 -6.28 -31.23 -3.70
CA ARG A 2 -7.37 -32.09 -3.23
C ARG A 2 -8.69 -31.51 -3.68
N LEU A 3 -9.50 -32.31 -4.35
CA LEU A 3 -10.85 -31.95 -4.74
C LEU A 3 -11.84 -32.86 -4.05
N LEU A 4 -12.95 -32.29 -3.64
CA LEU A 4 -14.11 -32.96 -3.08
C LEU A 4 -15.11 -33.29 -4.20
N ASN A 5 -15.55 -34.54 -4.25
CA ASN A 5 -16.63 -34.98 -5.13
C ASN A 5 -17.94 -34.36 -4.65
N THR A 6 -18.66 -33.68 -5.53
CA THR A 6 -19.85 -32.92 -5.16
C THR A 6 -21.08 -33.76 -4.87
N THR A 7 -21.08 -35.03 -5.30
CA THR A 7 -22.14 -35.99 -4.96
C THR A 7 -21.83 -36.77 -3.69
N THR A 8 -20.59 -37.26 -3.56
CA THR A 8 -20.22 -38.18 -2.46
C THR A 8 -19.52 -37.50 -1.29
N LEU A 9 -19.12 -36.24 -1.45
CA LEU A 9 -18.23 -35.51 -0.53
C LEU A 9 -16.87 -36.19 -0.29
N GLU A 10 -16.50 -37.17 -1.14
CA GLU A 10 -15.23 -37.88 -1.07
C GLU A 10 -14.08 -36.98 -1.53
N ILE A 11 -13.01 -36.94 -0.76
CA ILE A 11 -11.79 -36.21 -1.10
C ILE A 11 -10.90 -37.06 -2.01
N LYS A 12 -10.51 -36.52 -3.16
CA LYS A 12 -9.57 -37.13 -4.09
C LYS A 12 -8.36 -36.24 -4.31
N GLU A 13 -7.19 -36.86 -4.32
CA GLU A 13 -5.92 -36.18 -4.62
C GLU A 13 -5.65 -36.19 -6.12
N PHE A 14 -5.24 -35.03 -6.63
CA PHE A 14 -4.89 -34.80 -8.02
C PHE A 14 -3.49 -34.23 -8.12
N ILE A 15 -2.73 -34.74 -9.08
CA ILE A 15 -1.49 -34.14 -9.55
C ILE A 15 -1.85 -32.88 -10.34
N GLU A 16 -1.09 -31.81 -10.12
CA GLU A 16 -1.30 -30.55 -10.81
C GLU A 16 -1.17 -30.72 -12.34
N GLY A 17 -2.16 -30.22 -13.06
CA GLY A 17 -2.28 -30.36 -14.51
C GLY A 17 -3.10 -31.57 -14.98
N GLN A 18 -3.48 -32.48 -14.07
CA GLN A 18 -4.29 -33.68 -14.38
C GLN A 18 -5.70 -33.60 -13.79
N GLN A 19 -6.08 -32.48 -13.17
CA GLN A 19 -7.41 -32.28 -12.62
C GLN A 19 -8.48 -32.02 -13.70
N GLU A 20 -9.69 -32.50 -13.44
CA GLU A 20 -10.91 -32.09 -14.15
C GLU A 20 -11.28 -30.64 -13.77
N PRO A 21 -12.14 -29.97 -14.57
CA PRO A 21 -12.71 -28.68 -14.19
C PRO A 21 -13.38 -28.72 -12.81
N TYR A 22 -13.10 -27.72 -11.97
CA TYR A 22 -13.58 -27.65 -10.59
C TYR A 22 -14.06 -26.24 -10.22
N ALA A 23 -15.00 -26.18 -9.31
CA ALA A 23 -15.42 -25.00 -8.58
C ALA A 23 -14.58 -24.81 -7.32
N ILE A 24 -14.41 -23.57 -6.89
CA ILE A 24 -13.71 -23.22 -5.64
C ILE A 24 -14.58 -22.28 -4.80
N LEU A 25 -14.58 -22.49 -3.49
CA LEU A 25 -15.37 -21.71 -2.55
C LEU A 25 -14.52 -20.61 -1.91
N SER A 26 -14.89 -19.36 -2.18
CA SER A 26 -14.44 -18.20 -1.41
C SER A 26 -15.45 -17.91 -0.31
N HIS A 27 -15.03 -18.00 0.95
CA HIS A 27 -15.90 -17.73 2.09
C HIS A 27 -15.10 -17.21 3.28
N ARG A 28 -15.81 -16.70 4.29
CA ARG A 28 -15.20 -16.35 5.58
C ARG A 28 -15.36 -17.49 6.57
N TRP A 29 -14.25 -17.86 7.19
CA TRP A 29 -14.26 -18.78 8.32
C TRP A 29 -15.07 -18.18 9.46
N GLY A 30 -16.08 -18.91 9.92
CA GLY A 30 -16.90 -18.64 11.11
C GLY A 30 -16.37 -19.34 12.36
N TYR A 31 -17.22 -19.47 13.39
CA TYR A 31 -16.86 -20.13 14.65
C TYR A 31 -16.89 -21.66 14.54
N ASP A 32 -17.84 -22.22 13.79
CA ASP A 32 -18.01 -23.66 13.60
C ASP A 32 -17.50 -24.10 12.22
N GLU A 33 -16.24 -23.80 11.91
CA GLU A 33 -15.62 -24.27 10.67
C GLU A 33 -15.15 -25.72 10.79
N VAL A 34 -15.31 -26.44 9.68
CA VAL A 34 -14.98 -27.85 9.59
C VAL A 34 -13.60 -27.98 8.98
N VAL A 35 -12.65 -28.55 9.73
CA VAL A 35 -11.31 -28.78 9.20
C VAL A 35 -11.23 -30.07 8.39
N PHE A 36 -10.17 -30.23 7.61
CA PHE A 36 -9.94 -31.43 6.78
C PHE A 36 -10.10 -32.74 7.57
N GLN A 37 -9.64 -32.78 8.82
CA GLN A 37 -9.74 -33.99 9.65
C GLN A 37 -11.19 -34.34 10.00
N ASP A 38 -12.06 -33.34 10.17
CA ASP A 38 -13.47 -33.54 10.49
C ASP A 38 -14.22 -34.10 9.27
N LEU A 39 -13.95 -33.56 8.08
CA LEU A 39 -14.49 -34.08 6.81
C LEU A 39 -14.03 -35.50 6.53
N LYS A 40 -12.75 -35.80 6.79
CA LYS A 40 -12.21 -37.15 6.61
C LYS A 40 -12.91 -38.15 7.53
N ARG A 41 -13.08 -37.81 8.81
CA ARG A 41 -13.82 -38.64 9.78
C ARG A 41 -15.28 -38.83 9.39
N TYR A 42 -15.94 -37.76 8.96
CA TYR A 42 -17.31 -37.81 8.47
C TYR A 42 -17.45 -38.81 7.31
N TYR A 43 -16.56 -38.72 6.32
CA TYR A 43 -16.58 -39.63 5.17
C TYR A 43 -16.26 -41.09 5.55
N GLU A 44 -15.25 -41.32 6.38
CA GLU A 44 -14.89 -42.68 6.82
C GLU A 44 -16.09 -43.36 7.52
N ALA A 45 -16.83 -42.61 8.36
CA ALA A 45 -18.07 -43.10 8.98
C ALA A 45 -19.18 -43.35 7.94
N ALA A 46 -19.43 -42.40 7.04
CA ALA A 46 -20.47 -42.51 6.01
C ALA A 46 -20.24 -43.70 5.05
N SER A 47 -19.00 -43.93 4.63
CA SER A 47 -18.61 -45.04 3.73
C SER A 47 -18.80 -46.43 4.36
N GLN A 48 -18.77 -46.51 5.69
CA GLN A 48 -18.99 -47.73 6.46
C GLN A 48 -20.44 -47.90 6.93
N GLY A 49 -21.34 -46.97 6.56
CA GLY A 49 -22.73 -46.96 7.04
C GLY A 49 -22.85 -46.68 8.54
N LEU A 50 -21.81 -46.10 9.16
CA LEU A 50 -21.81 -45.75 10.58
C LEU A 50 -22.51 -44.41 10.81
N PRO A 51 -23.10 -44.18 11.99
CA PRO A 51 -23.66 -42.89 12.35
C PRO A 51 -22.58 -41.81 12.24
N THR A 52 -22.83 -40.79 11.41
CA THR A 52 -21.98 -39.60 11.33
C THR A 52 -22.25 -38.72 12.54
N ALA A 53 -21.20 -38.17 13.16
CA ALA A 53 -21.37 -37.31 14.33
C ALA A 53 -22.22 -36.07 13.99
N ASP A 54 -23.39 -35.92 14.63
CA ASP A 54 -24.34 -34.82 14.40
C ASP A 54 -23.70 -33.44 14.55
N SER A 55 -22.65 -33.33 15.39
CA SER A 55 -21.93 -32.07 15.59
C SER A 55 -21.19 -31.58 14.34
N VAL A 56 -20.78 -32.48 13.43
CA VAL A 56 -20.12 -32.09 12.18
C VAL A 56 -21.15 -31.68 11.14
N THR A 57 -22.24 -32.45 10.99
CA THR A 57 -23.26 -32.19 9.97
C THR A 57 -24.12 -30.96 10.28
N THR A 58 -24.22 -30.57 11.54
CA THR A 58 -24.93 -29.35 11.98
C THR A 58 -24.03 -28.12 12.07
N ALA A 59 -22.71 -28.29 11.93
CA ALA A 59 -21.78 -27.16 11.93
C ALA A 59 -22.02 -26.25 10.72
N GLU A 60 -22.03 -24.93 10.94
CA GLU A 60 -22.23 -23.96 9.87
C GLU A 60 -21.22 -24.12 8.73
N GLY A 61 -19.95 -24.44 9.06
CA GLY A 61 -18.91 -24.71 8.07
C GLY A 61 -19.23 -25.90 7.16
N PHE A 62 -19.82 -26.97 7.72
CA PHE A 62 -20.23 -28.14 6.92
C PHE A 62 -21.33 -27.76 5.94
N LEU A 63 -22.32 -27.01 6.40
CA LEU A 63 -23.44 -26.59 5.57
C LEU A 63 -22.98 -25.71 4.39
N LYS A 64 -21.98 -24.83 4.61
CA LYS A 64 -21.36 -24.05 3.51
C LYS A 64 -20.71 -24.96 2.47
N ILE A 65 -19.95 -25.96 2.92
CA ILE A 65 -19.29 -26.92 2.03
C ILE A 65 -20.35 -27.74 1.25
N GLN A 66 -21.37 -28.23 1.94
CA GLN A 66 -22.45 -29.01 1.33
C GLN A 66 -23.23 -28.20 0.29
N ASN A 67 -23.59 -26.95 0.59
CA ASN A 67 -24.27 -26.08 -0.35
C ASN A 67 -23.37 -25.69 -1.54
N CYS A 68 -22.08 -25.46 -1.31
CA CYS A 68 -21.10 -25.29 -2.38
C CYS A 68 -21.06 -26.52 -3.29
N CYS A 69 -21.11 -27.73 -2.71
CA CYS A 69 -21.09 -28.97 -3.48
C CYS A 69 -22.37 -29.15 -4.29
N LYS A 70 -23.52 -28.83 -3.70
CA LYS A 70 -24.79 -28.84 -4.41
C LYS A 70 -24.77 -27.88 -5.61
N GLN A 71 -24.32 -26.64 -5.40
CA GLN A 71 -24.20 -25.65 -6.48
C GLN A 71 -23.20 -26.09 -7.55
N ALA A 72 -22.05 -26.65 -7.16
CA ALA A 72 -21.07 -27.19 -8.08
C ALA A 72 -21.61 -28.39 -8.86
N LEU A 73 -22.40 -29.28 -8.25
CA LEU A 73 -23.03 -30.41 -8.91
C LEU A 73 -24.03 -29.94 -9.99
N GLU A 74 -24.85 -28.94 -9.65
CA GLU A 74 -25.80 -28.32 -10.60
C GLU A 74 -25.07 -27.70 -11.82
N ASP A 75 -23.91 -27.09 -11.59
CA ASP A 75 -23.05 -26.53 -12.64
C ASP A 75 -22.13 -27.58 -13.33
N GLY A 76 -22.09 -28.84 -12.84
CA GLY A 76 -21.30 -29.93 -13.42
C GLY A 76 -19.80 -29.98 -13.02
N PHE A 77 -19.45 -29.50 -11.83
CA PHE A 77 -18.07 -29.40 -11.32
C PHE A 77 -17.80 -30.22 -10.04
N ARG A 78 -16.51 -30.39 -9.71
CA ARG A 78 -16.01 -30.80 -8.37
C ARG A 78 -15.73 -29.57 -7.47
N ALA A 79 -15.51 -29.73 -6.17
CA ALA A 79 -15.14 -28.62 -5.26
C ALA A 79 -13.68 -28.72 -4.75
N GLU A 80 -13.00 -27.62 -4.45
CA GLU A 80 -11.60 -27.59 -3.94
C GLU A 80 -11.53 -27.49 -2.39
N LEU A 81 -10.51 -28.10 -1.75
CA LEU A 81 -10.38 -28.17 -0.28
C LEU A 81 -8.93 -28.03 0.28
N SER A 82 -7.95 -27.56 -0.48
CA SER A 82 -6.52 -27.65 -0.10
C SER A 82 -5.98 -26.38 0.55
N GLU A 83 -5.09 -26.53 1.52
CA GLU A 83 -4.47 -25.44 2.27
C GLU A 83 -2.99 -25.17 1.88
N ALA A 84 -2.62 -25.19 0.59
CA ALA A 84 -1.28 -24.76 0.19
C ALA A 84 -1.27 -23.28 -0.21
N ILE A 85 -0.86 -22.43 0.72
CA ILE A 85 -0.76 -20.97 0.57
C ILE A 85 0.01 -20.56 -0.70
N ASN A 86 1.18 -21.16 -0.96
CA ASN A 86 1.99 -20.86 -2.16
C ASN A 86 1.32 -21.26 -3.49
N SER A 87 0.27 -22.09 -3.44
CA SER A 87 -0.46 -22.57 -4.61
C SER A 87 -1.88 -22.00 -4.71
N MET A 88 -2.36 -21.34 -3.65
CA MET A 88 -3.74 -20.87 -3.52
C MET A 88 -4.16 -19.99 -4.71
N PHE A 89 -3.38 -18.95 -5.03
CA PHE A 89 -3.69 -18.07 -6.16
C PHE A 89 -3.83 -18.83 -7.47
N ARG A 90 -2.95 -19.81 -7.71
CA ARG A 90 -3.00 -20.61 -8.92
C ARG A 90 -4.23 -21.51 -8.95
N TRP A 91 -4.63 -22.08 -7.83
CA TRP A 91 -5.85 -22.90 -7.75
C TRP A 91 -7.11 -22.07 -7.96
N TYR A 92 -7.18 -20.86 -7.41
CA TYR A 92 -8.28 -19.94 -7.72
C TYR A 92 -8.27 -19.55 -9.21
N ARG A 93 -7.10 -19.25 -9.78
CA ARG A 93 -6.94 -18.91 -11.20
C ARG A 93 -7.37 -20.02 -12.16
N ASN A 94 -7.08 -21.26 -11.81
CA ASN A 94 -7.37 -22.43 -12.64
C ASN A 94 -8.76 -23.03 -12.39
N SER A 95 -9.51 -22.52 -11.40
CA SER A 95 -10.91 -22.92 -11.19
C SER A 95 -11.79 -22.52 -12.38
N ALA A 96 -12.79 -23.35 -12.68
CA ALA A 96 -13.79 -23.05 -13.68
C ALA A 96 -14.74 -21.94 -13.21
N VAL A 97 -15.06 -21.94 -11.91
CA VAL A 97 -15.87 -20.92 -11.25
C VAL A 97 -15.47 -20.79 -9.78
N CYS A 98 -15.46 -19.55 -9.28
CA CYS A 98 -15.37 -19.27 -7.86
C CYS A 98 -16.72 -18.82 -7.33
N TYR A 99 -17.25 -19.55 -6.35
CA TYR A 99 -18.44 -19.14 -5.61
C TYR A 99 -18.01 -18.32 -4.40
N VAL A 100 -18.48 -17.08 -4.33
CA VAL A 100 -18.23 -16.17 -3.21
C VAL A 100 -19.44 -16.20 -2.31
N PHE A 101 -19.34 -16.88 -1.18
CA PHE A 101 -20.39 -16.97 -0.18
C PHE A 101 -20.24 -15.87 0.87
N MET A 102 -21.21 -14.95 0.92
CA MET A 102 -21.22 -13.80 1.82
C MET A 102 -22.25 -13.99 2.93
N CYS A 103 -21.83 -14.65 4.01
CA CYS A 103 -22.70 -14.96 5.14
C CYS A 103 -23.22 -13.76 5.94
N ASP A 104 -22.69 -12.55 5.72
CA ASP A 104 -23.13 -11.29 6.34
C ASP A 104 -23.97 -10.42 5.40
N VAL A 105 -24.45 -10.99 4.29
CA VAL A 105 -25.38 -10.32 3.37
C VAL A 105 -26.73 -11.03 3.47
N PRO A 106 -27.73 -10.41 4.10
CA PRO A 106 -29.06 -11.00 4.26
C PRO A 106 -29.85 -10.96 2.95
N GLU A 107 -30.84 -11.85 2.85
CA GLU A 107 -31.80 -11.93 1.73
C GLU A 107 -32.53 -10.59 1.49
N THR A 108 -32.90 -9.90 2.57
CA THR A 108 -33.66 -8.65 2.53
C THR A 108 -32.82 -7.41 2.19
N SER A 109 -31.51 -7.56 1.99
CA SER A 109 -30.64 -6.44 1.61
C SER A 109 -31.04 -5.96 0.22
N ASP A 110 -31.35 -4.66 0.10
CA ASP A 110 -31.55 -4.03 -1.20
C ASP A 110 -30.33 -4.31 -2.09
N LYS A 111 -30.62 -4.88 -3.24
CA LYS A 111 -29.63 -5.41 -4.19
C LYS A 111 -28.75 -4.26 -4.71
N PHE A 112 -27.50 -4.24 -4.27
CA PHE A 112 -26.35 -3.57 -4.91
C PHE A 112 -26.45 -2.06 -5.20
N ALA A 113 -26.60 -1.16 -4.23
CA ALA A 113 -26.42 0.25 -4.62
C ALA A 113 -25.79 1.18 -3.60
N ASP A 114 -26.23 1.13 -2.34
CA ASP A 114 -25.90 2.25 -1.48
C ASP A 114 -24.72 1.96 -0.56
N VAL A 115 -23.90 2.99 -0.38
CA VAL A 115 -22.89 3.06 0.68
C VAL A 115 -23.61 2.80 2.00
N GLY A 116 -23.17 1.78 2.74
CA GLY A 116 -23.81 1.34 3.98
C GLY A 116 -24.75 0.13 3.84
N SER A 117 -24.96 -0.40 2.64
CA SER A 117 -25.64 -1.70 2.47
C SER A 117 -24.81 -2.85 3.06
N SER A 118 -25.47 -3.94 3.46
CA SER A 118 -24.78 -5.12 4.02
C SER A 118 -23.76 -5.72 3.05
N PHE A 119 -24.01 -5.63 1.73
CA PHE A 119 -23.02 -5.99 0.72
C PHE A 119 -21.79 -5.08 0.78
N TYR A 120 -21.99 -3.76 0.81
CA TYR A 120 -20.92 -2.77 0.86
C TYR A 120 -20.05 -2.92 2.13
N GLU A 121 -20.69 -3.19 3.25
CA GLU A 121 -20.05 -3.35 4.56
C GLU A 121 -19.55 -4.76 4.85
N SER A 122 -19.75 -5.70 3.91
CA SER A 122 -19.37 -7.08 4.15
C SER A 122 -17.90 -7.20 4.49
N LYS A 123 -17.63 -7.92 5.58
CA LYS A 123 -16.27 -8.21 6.05
C LYS A 123 -15.48 -9.04 5.04
N TRP A 124 -16.13 -9.61 4.02
CA TRP A 124 -15.45 -10.30 2.92
C TRP A 124 -14.49 -9.37 2.19
N PHE A 125 -14.86 -8.10 1.96
CA PHE A 125 -13.98 -7.12 1.31
C PHE A 125 -12.78 -6.69 2.15
N THR A 126 -12.87 -6.86 3.47
CA THR A 126 -11.81 -6.46 4.42
C THR A 126 -10.90 -7.61 4.86
N ARG A 127 -11.10 -8.85 4.39
CA ARG A 127 -10.24 -9.99 4.77
C ARG A 127 -9.03 -10.07 3.84
N GLY A 128 -7.84 -10.35 4.36
CA GLY A 128 -6.61 -10.40 3.55
C GLY A 128 -6.68 -11.40 2.38
N TRP A 129 -6.96 -12.66 2.70
CA TRP A 129 -6.97 -13.78 1.74
C TRP A 129 -7.95 -13.60 0.57
N THR A 130 -9.11 -12.98 0.82
CA THR A 130 -10.15 -12.80 -0.21
C THR A 130 -9.72 -11.87 -1.35
N LEU A 131 -8.59 -11.16 -1.23
CA LEU A 131 -8.04 -10.39 -2.34
C LEU A 131 -7.56 -11.29 -3.48
N GLN A 132 -6.89 -12.39 -3.15
CA GLN A 132 -6.46 -13.38 -4.13
C GLN A 132 -7.68 -14.09 -4.70
N GLU A 133 -8.67 -14.38 -3.87
CA GLU A 133 -9.94 -15.01 -4.26
C GLU A 133 -10.75 -14.11 -5.19
N LEU A 134 -10.64 -12.78 -5.07
CA LEU A 134 -11.22 -11.80 -5.98
C LEU A 134 -10.42 -11.65 -7.30
N LEU A 135 -9.08 -11.72 -7.22
CA LEU A 135 -8.20 -11.36 -8.32
C LEU A 135 -7.71 -12.53 -9.17
N ALA A 136 -7.78 -13.76 -8.66
CA ALA A 136 -7.27 -14.92 -9.38
C ALA A 136 -8.31 -15.55 -10.34
N PRO A 137 -9.56 -15.84 -9.92
CA PRO A 137 -10.51 -16.57 -10.75
C PRO A 137 -10.91 -15.83 -12.03
N SER A 138 -11.24 -16.62 -13.06
CA SER A 138 -11.78 -16.10 -14.33
C SER A 138 -13.30 -15.82 -14.26
N GLN A 139 -14.02 -16.57 -13.42
CA GLN A 139 -15.45 -16.40 -13.18
C GLN A 139 -15.74 -16.34 -11.68
N LEU A 140 -16.51 -15.33 -11.25
CA LEU A 140 -16.93 -15.13 -9.87
C LEU A 140 -18.45 -15.00 -9.83
N ARG A 141 -19.10 -15.81 -8.99
CA ARG A 141 -20.54 -15.71 -8.68
C ARG A 141 -20.71 -15.46 -7.19
N PHE A 142 -21.41 -14.39 -6.85
CA PHE A 142 -21.64 -13.98 -5.46
C PHE A 142 -22.97 -14.56 -4.97
N PHE A 143 -22.99 -15.03 -3.72
CA PHE A 143 -24.14 -15.61 -3.06
C PHE A 143 -24.31 -14.97 -1.67
N ASN A 144 -25.56 -14.76 -1.26
CA ASN A 144 -25.91 -14.23 0.06
C ASN A 144 -25.93 -15.34 1.13
N GLU A 145 -26.32 -15.03 2.36
CA GLU A 145 -26.38 -15.99 3.48
C GLU A 145 -27.31 -17.20 3.21
N ARG A 146 -28.30 -17.06 2.32
CA ARG A 146 -29.25 -18.09 1.92
C ARG A 146 -28.85 -18.84 0.65
N TRP A 147 -27.62 -18.66 0.16
CA TRP A 147 -27.14 -19.24 -1.11
C TRP A 147 -27.93 -18.79 -2.33
N GLU A 148 -28.54 -17.61 -2.28
CA GLU A 148 -29.20 -17.01 -3.44
C GLU A 148 -28.19 -16.23 -4.25
N LEU A 149 -28.26 -16.37 -5.58
CA LEU A 149 -27.36 -15.68 -6.49
C LEU A 149 -27.58 -14.17 -6.42
N LEU A 150 -26.56 -13.49 -5.90
CA LEU A 150 -26.44 -12.04 -5.88
C LEU A 150 -26.11 -11.53 -7.29
N GLY A 151 -25.11 -12.11 -7.92
CA GLY A 151 -24.76 -11.76 -9.30
C GLY A 151 -23.41 -12.30 -9.73
N GLN A 152 -23.08 -12.08 -10.99
CA GLN A 152 -21.82 -12.52 -11.60
C GLN A 152 -20.91 -11.33 -11.91
N MET A 153 -19.61 -11.51 -11.67
CA MET A 153 -18.59 -10.54 -12.05
C MET A 153 -18.44 -10.52 -13.57
N THR A 154 -19.01 -9.51 -14.22
CA THR A 154 -18.83 -9.27 -15.66
C THR A 154 -18.51 -7.81 -15.91
N SER A 155 -17.81 -7.50 -17.00
CA SER A 155 -17.45 -6.11 -17.32
C SER A 155 -18.62 -5.16 -17.57
N ARG A 156 -19.86 -5.68 -17.66
CA ARG A 156 -21.07 -4.90 -17.91
C ARG A 156 -22.02 -4.87 -16.70
N SER A 157 -21.77 -5.65 -15.65
CA SER A 157 -22.64 -5.67 -14.47
C SER A 157 -22.34 -4.51 -13.52
N ASP A 158 -23.39 -3.95 -12.92
CA ASP A 158 -23.26 -2.91 -11.89
C ASP A 158 -22.48 -3.42 -10.66
N LEU A 159 -22.61 -4.73 -10.38
CA LEU A 159 -21.80 -5.43 -9.39
C LEU A 159 -20.30 -5.17 -9.54
N CYS A 160 -19.79 -5.18 -10.77
CA CYS A 160 -18.36 -4.93 -11.02
C CYS A 160 -17.96 -3.48 -10.67
N ARG A 161 -18.82 -2.50 -10.97
CA ARG A 161 -18.59 -1.09 -10.62
C ARG A 161 -18.61 -0.89 -9.10
N ILE A 162 -19.55 -1.54 -8.42
CA ILE A 162 -19.70 -1.45 -6.96
C ILE A 162 -18.50 -2.08 -6.27
N ILE A 163 -18.09 -3.28 -6.69
CA ILE A 163 -16.88 -3.92 -6.15
C ILE A 163 -15.65 -3.05 -6.42
N SER A 164 -15.52 -2.47 -7.63
CA SER A 164 -14.45 -1.53 -7.94
C SER A 164 -14.43 -0.32 -7.00
N SER A 165 -15.60 0.22 -6.66
CA SER A 165 -15.74 1.31 -5.68
C SER A 165 -15.33 0.88 -4.27
N ILE A 166 -15.79 -0.28 -3.80
CA ILE A 166 -15.49 -0.81 -2.46
C ILE A 166 -13.99 -1.08 -2.30
N THR A 167 -13.41 -1.81 -3.27
CA THR A 167 -12.03 -2.29 -3.17
C THR A 167 -11.00 -1.32 -3.73
N ARG A 168 -11.44 -0.25 -4.41
CA ARG A 168 -10.59 0.69 -5.17
C ARG A 168 -9.72 0.00 -6.23
N ILE A 169 -10.14 -1.17 -6.71
CA ILE A 169 -9.45 -1.92 -7.76
C ILE A 169 -10.08 -1.52 -9.10
N PRO A 170 -9.30 -1.03 -10.07
CA PRO A 170 -9.85 -0.65 -11.36
C PRO A 170 -10.53 -1.83 -12.09
N ILE A 171 -11.64 -1.54 -12.77
CA ILE A 171 -12.51 -2.53 -13.43
C ILE A 171 -11.72 -3.43 -14.40
N ASN A 172 -10.72 -2.90 -15.11
CA ASN A 172 -9.90 -3.67 -16.04
C ASN A 172 -9.09 -4.79 -15.35
N PHE A 173 -8.67 -4.63 -14.10
CA PHE A 173 -8.00 -5.69 -13.32
C PHE A 173 -9.02 -6.68 -12.72
N LEU A 174 -10.18 -6.21 -12.27
CA LEU A 174 -11.27 -7.08 -11.81
C LEU A 174 -11.76 -8.01 -12.93
N THR A 175 -11.91 -7.46 -14.13
CA THR A 175 -12.40 -8.16 -15.34
C THR A 175 -11.30 -8.86 -16.14
N LYS A 176 -10.05 -8.87 -15.64
CA LYS A 176 -8.87 -9.50 -16.28
C LYS A 176 -8.53 -8.98 -17.69
N ARG A 177 -9.09 -7.84 -18.10
CA ARG A 177 -8.72 -7.16 -19.36
C ARG A 177 -7.28 -6.66 -19.32
N THR A 178 -6.79 -6.34 -18.12
CA THR A 178 -5.40 -5.97 -17.88
C THR A 178 -4.76 -6.99 -16.94
N PRO A 179 -3.62 -7.60 -17.32
CA PRO A 179 -2.93 -8.53 -16.43
C PRO A 179 -2.36 -7.80 -15.20
N LEU A 180 -2.32 -8.48 -14.05
CA LEU A 180 -1.85 -7.89 -12.79
C LEU A 180 -0.40 -7.38 -12.86
N SER A 181 0.43 -7.95 -13.73
CA SER A 181 1.80 -7.50 -14.00
C SER A 181 1.90 -6.10 -14.63
N GLN A 182 0.79 -5.51 -15.06
CA GLN A 182 0.77 -4.11 -15.51
C GLN A 182 0.49 -3.09 -14.42
N ALA A 183 -0.04 -3.52 -13.27
CA ALA A 183 -0.16 -2.64 -12.12
C ALA A 183 1.22 -2.45 -11.47
N CYS A 184 1.55 -1.22 -11.10
CA CYS A 184 2.75 -0.95 -10.31
C CYS A 184 2.64 -1.60 -8.91
N VAL A 185 3.78 -1.80 -8.24
CA VAL A 185 3.87 -2.35 -6.89
C VAL A 185 3.01 -1.55 -5.91
N ALA A 186 3.10 -0.22 -5.91
CA ALA A 186 2.31 0.63 -5.02
C ALA A 186 0.80 0.44 -5.20
N LYS A 187 0.32 0.39 -6.45
CA LYS A 187 -1.09 0.15 -6.77
C LYS A 187 -1.53 -1.22 -6.27
N LYS A 188 -0.73 -2.27 -6.49
CA LYS A 188 -1.05 -3.62 -5.98
C LYS A 188 -1.12 -3.65 -4.45
N MET A 189 -0.17 -3.00 -3.76
CA MET A 189 -0.20 -2.87 -2.30
C MET A 189 -1.45 -2.14 -1.81
N SER A 190 -1.88 -1.08 -2.51
CA SER A 190 -3.09 -0.33 -2.17
C SER A 190 -4.37 -1.19 -2.19
N TRP A 191 -4.41 -2.27 -2.99
CA TRP A 191 -5.58 -3.18 -3.01
C TRP A 191 -5.73 -4.00 -1.73
N ALA A 192 -4.67 -4.08 -0.92
CA ALA A 192 -4.65 -4.72 0.37
C ALA A 192 -4.62 -3.75 1.57
N SER A 193 -4.56 -2.44 1.33
CA SER A 193 -4.38 -1.43 2.38
C SER A 193 -5.47 -1.45 3.46
N ARG A 194 -6.71 -1.77 3.08
CA ARG A 194 -7.87 -1.83 3.97
C ARG A 194 -8.20 -3.25 4.45
N ARG A 195 -7.34 -4.22 4.15
CA ARG A 195 -7.55 -5.62 4.49
C ARG A 195 -6.85 -6.00 5.78
N LYS A 196 -7.46 -6.93 6.52
CA LYS A 196 -7.02 -7.40 7.83
C LYS A 196 -6.84 -8.92 7.82
N THR A 197 -5.87 -9.38 8.59
CA THR A 197 -5.57 -10.79 8.80
C THR A 197 -5.57 -11.12 10.28
N THR A 198 -5.86 -12.38 10.61
CA THR A 198 -5.87 -12.84 12.01
C THR A 198 -4.46 -13.03 12.53
N ARG A 199 -3.60 -13.67 11.74
CA ARG A 199 -2.16 -13.74 12.00
C ARG A 199 -1.49 -12.55 11.35
N GLU A 200 -0.50 -11.99 12.03
CA GLU A 200 0.22 -10.82 11.54
C GLU A 200 0.94 -11.13 10.23
N GLU A 201 1.57 -12.31 10.12
CA GLU A 201 2.33 -12.74 8.94
C GLU A 201 1.45 -12.95 7.71
N ASP A 202 0.19 -13.29 7.91
CA ASP A 202 -0.74 -13.55 6.81
C ASP A 202 -0.97 -12.30 5.96
N ILE A 203 -0.71 -11.07 6.46
CA ILE A 203 -0.78 -9.85 5.65
C ILE A 203 0.20 -9.88 4.47
N ALA A 204 1.34 -10.57 4.66
CA ALA A 204 2.32 -10.80 3.62
C ALA A 204 1.96 -12.03 2.78
N TYR A 205 1.58 -13.13 3.43
CA TYR A 205 1.29 -14.39 2.74
C TYR A 205 0.06 -14.32 1.82
N CYS A 206 -0.92 -13.49 2.17
CA CYS A 206 -2.08 -13.25 1.32
C CYS A 206 -1.77 -12.42 0.05
N LEU A 207 -0.53 -11.96 -0.13
CA LEU A 207 -0.10 -11.18 -1.29
C LEU A 207 0.79 -11.98 -2.26
N LEU A 208 1.26 -13.16 -1.88
CA LEU A 208 2.24 -13.94 -2.64
C LEU A 208 1.83 -14.16 -4.10
N GLY A 209 0.61 -14.62 -4.35
CA GLY A 209 0.16 -14.86 -5.71
C GLY A 209 -0.12 -13.60 -6.53
N ILE A 210 -0.39 -12.46 -5.88
CA ILE A 210 -0.60 -11.16 -6.56
C ILE A 210 0.73 -10.60 -7.07
N PHE A 211 1.80 -10.88 -6.35
CA PHE A 211 3.17 -10.50 -6.72
C PHE A 211 3.94 -11.60 -7.44
N ASP A 212 3.35 -12.79 -7.62
CA ASP A 212 3.99 -13.97 -8.21
C ASP A 212 5.25 -14.41 -7.46
N ILE A 213 5.19 -14.36 -6.12
CA ILE A 213 6.29 -14.70 -5.22
C ILE A 213 6.05 -16.08 -4.60
N SER A 214 7.13 -16.85 -4.50
CA SER A 214 7.19 -18.06 -3.67
C SER A 214 8.26 -17.88 -2.62
N MET A 215 7.87 -17.92 -1.34
CA MET A 215 8.78 -17.80 -0.20
C MET A 215 8.37 -18.74 0.94
N PRO A 216 9.29 -19.14 1.84
CA PRO A 216 8.96 -19.97 3.00
C PRO A 216 7.91 -19.30 3.91
N LEU A 217 7.04 -20.08 4.54
CA LEU A 217 6.05 -19.59 5.51
C LEU A 217 6.59 -19.80 6.92
N LEU A 218 6.97 -18.72 7.58
CA LEU A 218 7.57 -18.70 8.91
C LEU A 218 6.58 -18.04 9.88
N TYR A 219 5.69 -18.84 10.49
CA TYR A 219 4.81 -18.33 11.53
C TYR A 219 5.60 -18.07 12.82
N GLY A 220 5.40 -16.90 13.44
CA GLY A 220 6.16 -16.40 14.60
C GLY A 220 7.18 -15.30 14.25
N GLU A 221 7.30 -14.91 12.98
CA GLU A 221 8.18 -13.80 12.58
C GLU A 221 7.51 -12.41 12.69
N GLY A 222 6.19 -12.35 12.87
CA GLY A 222 5.41 -11.10 13.00
C GLY A 222 5.54 -10.20 11.77
N ALA A 223 5.61 -8.88 11.99
CA ALA A 223 5.75 -7.85 10.95
C ALA A 223 6.91 -8.09 9.97
N LYS A 224 7.95 -8.86 10.35
CA LYS A 224 9.09 -9.18 9.48
C LYS A 224 8.66 -9.92 8.22
N ALA A 225 7.55 -10.65 8.25
CA ALA A 225 7.00 -11.31 7.06
C ALA A 225 6.73 -10.33 5.92
N PHE A 226 6.22 -9.12 6.24
CA PHE A 226 5.93 -8.09 5.23
C PHE A 226 7.20 -7.42 4.70
N THR A 227 8.21 -7.20 5.55
CA THR A 227 9.54 -6.77 5.09
C THR A 227 10.14 -7.79 4.13
N ARG A 228 10.09 -9.09 4.49
CA ARG A 228 10.59 -10.18 3.65
C ARG A 228 9.86 -10.25 2.31
N LEU A 229 8.53 -10.06 2.30
CA LEU A 229 7.77 -9.94 1.04
C LEU A 229 8.32 -8.82 0.15
N GLN A 230 8.53 -7.62 0.69
CA GLN A 230 9.08 -6.50 -0.06
C GLN A 230 10.48 -6.79 -0.61
N GLU A 231 11.33 -7.50 0.14
CA GLU A 231 12.64 -7.96 -0.33
C GLU A 231 12.52 -8.94 -1.51
N TYR A 232 11.58 -9.89 -1.46
CA TYR A 232 11.31 -10.79 -2.59
C TYR A 232 10.76 -10.03 -3.81
N ILE A 233 9.89 -9.03 -3.61
CA ILE A 233 9.40 -8.16 -4.70
C ILE A 233 10.59 -7.47 -5.37
N ILE A 234 11.46 -6.84 -4.58
CA ILE A 234 12.66 -6.12 -5.04
C ILE A 234 13.58 -7.00 -5.89
N GLN A 235 13.72 -8.28 -5.55
CA GLN A 235 14.56 -9.20 -6.31
C GLN A 235 14.00 -9.55 -7.71
N GLN A 236 12.71 -9.29 -7.97
CA GLN A 236 12.03 -9.70 -9.20
C GLN A 236 11.54 -8.53 -10.06
N THR A 237 11.66 -7.28 -9.58
CA THR A 237 11.14 -6.10 -10.27
C THR A 237 12.07 -4.90 -10.19
N TYR A 238 11.97 -4.03 -11.20
CA TYR A 238 12.63 -2.73 -11.25
C TYR A 238 11.68 -1.56 -10.91
N ASP A 239 10.49 -1.89 -10.41
CA ASP A 239 9.45 -0.93 -10.08
C ASP A 239 9.74 -0.21 -8.74
N ASN A 240 10.29 1.01 -8.84
CA ASN A 240 10.57 1.88 -7.68
C ASN A 240 9.31 2.41 -6.96
N SER A 241 8.10 2.13 -7.46
CA SER A 241 6.87 2.46 -6.72
C SER A 241 6.77 1.69 -5.40
N ILE A 242 7.60 0.66 -5.17
CA ILE A 242 7.73 0.05 -3.83
C ILE A 242 8.12 1.06 -2.74
N LEU A 243 8.77 2.17 -3.10
CA LEU A 243 9.09 3.26 -2.19
C LEU A 243 7.97 4.28 -2.04
N ALA A 244 6.94 4.22 -2.90
CA ALA A 244 5.86 5.18 -2.98
C ALA A 244 4.77 4.90 -1.94
N TRP A 245 5.15 4.75 -0.67
CA TRP A 245 4.22 4.61 0.45
C TRP A 245 4.13 5.91 1.24
N GLY A 246 3.02 6.12 1.96
CA GLY A 246 2.65 7.31 2.71
C GLY A 246 1.63 8.20 1.99
N THR A 247 1.26 9.32 2.62
CA THR A 247 0.26 10.25 2.08
C THR A 247 0.82 11.05 0.92
N LEU A 248 0.07 11.17 -0.16
CA LEU A 248 0.43 12.04 -1.29
C LEU A 248 -0.09 13.46 -1.04
N ASP A 249 0.82 14.38 -0.76
CA ASP A 249 0.50 15.77 -0.46
C ASP A 249 1.34 16.72 -1.34
N PRO A 250 0.71 17.50 -2.24
CA PRO A 250 1.43 18.41 -3.13
C PRO A 250 2.05 19.60 -2.40
N ASP A 251 1.51 19.99 -1.24
CA ASP A 251 1.97 21.14 -0.45
C ASP A 251 2.96 20.73 0.64
N PHE A 252 3.20 19.41 0.80
CA PHE A 252 4.09 18.89 1.82
C PHE A 252 5.56 19.17 1.51
N ASP A 253 6.22 19.82 2.48
CA ASP A 253 7.67 19.99 2.49
C ASP A 253 8.34 19.04 3.52
N PRO A 254 9.05 17.98 3.07
CA PRO A 254 9.76 17.06 3.96
C PRO A 254 10.87 17.72 4.77
N TYR A 255 11.31 18.92 4.38
CA TYR A 255 12.35 19.68 5.08
C TYR A 255 11.78 20.69 6.08
N SER A 256 10.45 20.79 6.20
CA SER A 256 9.87 21.64 7.23
C SER A 256 10.24 21.10 8.62
N TRP A 257 10.57 22.00 9.55
CA TRP A 257 10.99 21.65 10.90
C TRP A 257 9.94 20.85 11.69
N ARG A 258 8.66 20.90 11.27
CA ARG A 258 7.56 20.11 11.83
C ARG A 258 7.48 18.69 11.28
N ALA A 259 8.05 18.44 10.11
CA ALA A 259 7.91 17.20 9.36
C ALA A 259 9.16 16.30 9.36
N ALA A 260 10.29 16.80 9.86
CA ALA A 260 11.56 16.10 9.82
C ALA A 260 11.62 14.94 10.84
N HIS A 261 10.98 13.82 10.48
CA HIS A 261 11.05 12.56 11.19
C HIS A 261 11.52 11.49 10.21
N THR A 262 12.78 11.07 10.36
CA THR A 262 13.36 10.02 9.53
C THR A 262 12.58 8.72 9.65
N CYS A 263 12.34 8.03 8.54
CA CYS A 263 11.68 6.72 8.50
C CYS A 263 12.49 5.69 7.69
N ASP A 264 12.05 4.44 7.74
CA ASP A 264 12.64 3.34 6.97
C ASP A 264 12.47 3.56 5.46
N ALA A 265 13.25 2.83 4.66
CA ALA A 265 13.08 2.85 3.20
C ALA A 265 11.78 2.15 2.76
N LEU A 266 11.51 1.00 3.39
CA LEU A 266 10.40 0.11 3.08
C LEU A 266 9.20 0.37 4.00
N ALA A 267 8.00 0.08 3.50
CA ALA A 267 6.76 0.24 4.24
C ALA A 267 6.65 -0.79 5.37
N HIS A 268 5.82 -0.50 6.37
CA HIS A 268 5.53 -1.41 7.48
C HIS A 268 4.33 -2.31 7.20
N THR A 269 3.39 -1.84 6.38
CA THR A 269 2.15 -2.56 6.06
C THR A 269 1.59 -2.12 4.70
N PRO A 270 0.75 -2.93 4.02
CA PRO A 270 0.01 -2.46 2.85
C PRO A 270 -0.83 -1.20 3.10
N ALA A 271 -1.24 -0.93 4.35
CA ALA A 271 -1.99 0.27 4.71
C ALA A 271 -1.23 1.56 4.37
N ASP A 272 0.10 1.52 4.40
CA ASP A 272 0.94 2.67 4.05
C ASP A 272 0.78 3.06 2.56
N PHE A 273 0.25 2.18 1.71
CA PHE A 273 -0.01 2.44 0.30
C PHE A 273 -1.46 2.84 0.01
N GLU A 274 -2.28 3.19 1.02
CA GLU A 274 -3.70 3.48 0.81
C GLU A 274 -3.99 4.52 -0.28
N ASP A 275 -3.13 5.54 -0.39
CA ASP A 275 -3.27 6.59 -1.39
C ASP A 275 -2.84 6.18 -2.81
N CYS A 276 -2.24 5.00 -3.00
CA CYS A 276 -1.61 4.62 -4.26
C CYS A 276 -2.54 3.93 -5.28
N HIS A 277 -3.83 3.83 -4.97
CA HIS A 277 -4.84 3.18 -5.82
C HIS A 277 -4.92 3.71 -7.26
N ASP A 278 -4.59 4.99 -7.47
CA ASP A 278 -4.62 5.66 -8.76
C ASP A 278 -3.23 5.79 -9.40
N PHE A 279 -2.22 5.08 -8.89
CA PHE A 279 -0.86 5.20 -9.39
C PHE A 279 -0.65 4.35 -10.63
N GLU A 280 0.00 4.88 -11.66
CA GLU A 280 0.38 4.13 -12.85
C GLU A 280 1.89 4.01 -12.96
N TYR A 281 2.33 2.87 -13.51
CA TYR A 281 3.73 2.64 -13.81
C TYR A 281 4.12 3.36 -15.10
N LEU A 282 5.17 4.19 -15.05
CA LEU A 282 5.75 4.82 -16.23
C LEU A 282 6.72 3.87 -16.92
N ARG A 283 6.17 2.84 -17.58
CA ARG A 283 6.93 1.91 -18.40
C ARG A 283 7.81 2.69 -19.39
N HIS A 284 9.12 2.43 -19.36
CA HIS A 284 10.13 3.04 -20.23
C HIS A 284 10.42 4.53 -19.99
N ALA A 285 10.04 5.12 -18.85
CA ALA A 285 10.49 6.47 -18.51
C ALA A 285 12.02 6.53 -18.28
N ASN A 286 12.62 5.40 -17.92
CA ASN A 286 14.01 5.33 -17.55
C ASN A 286 14.83 4.48 -18.55
N PRO A 287 15.86 5.05 -19.20
CA PRO A 287 16.76 4.31 -20.09
C PRO A 287 17.71 3.35 -19.37
N GLU A 288 17.91 3.52 -18.06
CA GLU A 288 18.74 2.63 -17.22
C GLU A 288 17.83 1.82 -16.29
N THR A 289 17.97 0.49 -16.25
CA THR A 289 17.20 -0.34 -15.31
C THR A 289 17.69 -0.09 -13.89
N PRO A 290 16.86 0.45 -12.97
CA PRO A 290 17.29 0.73 -11.61
C PRO A 290 17.63 -0.58 -10.89
N GLU A 291 18.87 -0.73 -10.44
CA GLU A 291 19.25 -1.87 -9.61
C GLU A 291 18.83 -1.62 -8.16
N PHE A 292 18.12 -2.57 -7.57
CA PHE A 292 17.78 -2.60 -6.16
C PHE A 292 18.54 -3.73 -5.48
N LYS A 293 19.12 -3.44 -4.32
CA LYS A 293 19.81 -4.44 -3.51
C LYS A 293 19.62 -4.17 -2.03
N THR A 294 19.07 -5.14 -1.32
CA THR A 294 19.03 -5.10 0.14
C THR A 294 20.42 -5.41 0.70
N THR A 295 20.91 -4.56 1.60
CA THR A 295 22.20 -4.73 2.30
C THR A 295 21.98 -4.63 3.81
N ASN A 296 22.99 -5.00 4.60
CA ASN A 296 22.95 -4.81 6.06
C ASN A 296 22.90 -3.32 6.47
N LEU A 297 23.30 -2.40 5.58
CA LEU A 297 23.22 -0.96 5.81
C LEU A 297 21.83 -0.38 5.51
N GLY A 298 21.12 -0.97 4.54
CA GLY A 298 19.83 -0.49 4.05
C GLY A 298 19.58 -0.90 2.61
N LEU A 299 18.74 -0.14 1.93
CA LEU A 299 18.34 -0.43 0.56
C LEU A 299 19.22 0.37 -0.41
N GLN A 300 20.09 -0.32 -1.15
CA GLN A 300 20.90 0.26 -2.22
C GLN A 300 20.07 0.35 -3.49
N ILE A 301 20.02 1.52 -4.11
CA ILE A 301 19.20 1.80 -5.30
C ILE A 301 19.94 2.75 -6.24
N SER A 302 19.77 2.54 -7.54
CA SER A 302 20.19 3.49 -8.56
C SER A 302 19.00 4.27 -9.13
N LEU A 303 18.84 5.54 -8.74
CA LEU A 303 17.76 6.42 -9.20
C LEU A 303 18.27 7.84 -9.47
N PRO A 304 17.53 8.67 -10.25
CA PRO A 304 17.85 10.07 -10.42
C PRO A 304 17.59 10.83 -9.10
N VAL A 305 18.67 11.34 -8.50
CA VAL A 305 18.60 12.19 -7.30
C VAL A 305 18.66 13.65 -7.71
N HIS A 306 17.64 14.42 -7.35
CA HIS A 306 17.57 15.87 -7.51
C HIS A 306 18.10 16.54 -6.25
N MET A 307 19.13 17.37 -6.39
CA MET A 307 19.59 18.24 -5.30
C MET A 307 19.13 19.67 -5.58
N HIS A 308 18.37 20.25 -4.65
CA HIS A 308 18.06 21.67 -4.63
C HIS A 308 18.89 22.35 -3.54
N GLN A 309 19.64 23.38 -3.91
CA GLN A 309 20.28 24.27 -2.94
C GLN A 309 19.27 25.35 -2.57
N ASP A 310 18.79 25.31 -1.33
CA ASP A 310 17.99 26.41 -0.80
C ASP A 310 18.88 27.57 -0.31
N GLY A 311 18.25 28.75 -0.26
CA GLY A 311 18.84 29.94 0.35
C GLY A 311 19.15 29.73 1.84
N PHE A 312 20.07 30.56 2.34
CA PHE A 312 20.61 30.52 3.70
C PHE A 312 19.51 30.59 4.79
N PHE A 313 19.47 29.58 5.67
CA PHE A 313 18.65 29.63 6.88
C PHE A 313 19.49 30.15 8.06
N PRO A 314 19.11 31.27 8.72
CA PRO A 314 19.93 31.97 9.72
C PRO A 314 20.45 31.14 10.89
N ASN A 315 19.82 29.99 11.18
CA ASN A 315 20.18 29.09 12.29
C ASN A 315 20.64 27.70 11.84
N VAL A 316 20.59 27.38 10.54
CA VAL A 316 20.86 26.03 10.00
C VAL A 316 21.95 26.04 8.91
N GLY A 317 22.27 27.21 8.35
CA GLY A 317 23.18 27.33 7.22
C GLY A 317 22.52 26.88 5.91
N TYR A 318 23.35 26.54 4.92
CA TYR A 318 22.87 25.95 3.66
C TYR A 318 22.48 24.49 3.90
N VAL A 319 21.23 24.15 3.58
CA VAL A 319 20.75 22.76 3.62
C VAL A 319 20.49 22.31 2.19
N ASN A 320 21.24 21.30 1.74
CA ASN A 320 20.96 20.64 0.48
C ASN A 320 19.72 19.78 0.64
N ARG A 321 18.70 20.03 -0.18
CA ARG A 321 17.49 19.21 -0.25
C ARG A 321 17.65 18.18 -1.35
N TYR A 322 17.58 16.90 -1.01
CA TYR A 322 17.56 15.81 -1.98
C TYR A 322 16.14 15.25 -2.16
N TYR A 323 15.75 15.06 -3.41
CA TYR A 323 14.50 14.41 -3.80
C TYR A 323 14.79 13.31 -4.81
N VAL A 324 14.06 12.21 -4.73
CA VAL A 324 14.12 11.15 -5.74
C VAL A 324 12.76 11.02 -6.40
N GLY A 325 12.73 11.18 -7.71
CA GLY A 325 11.55 10.89 -8.53
C GLY A 325 11.42 9.39 -8.73
N LEU A 326 10.20 8.89 -8.53
CA LEU A 326 9.84 7.50 -8.79
C LEU A 326 9.21 7.40 -10.19
N ASP A 327 9.34 6.23 -10.82
CA ASP A 327 8.77 5.89 -12.13
C ASP A 327 7.27 5.56 -12.02
N CYS A 328 6.54 6.34 -11.23
CA CYS A 328 5.11 6.29 -11.11
C CYS A 328 4.50 7.69 -11.04
N PHE A 329 3.23 7.79 -11.43
CA PHE A 329 2.45 9.02 -11.31
C PHE A 329 1.05 8.71 -10.79
N SER A 330 0.42 9.73 -10.19
CA SER A 330 -0.95 9.68 -9.71
C SER A 330 -1.88 10.39 -10.71
N TRP A 331 -3.02 9.78 -11.04
CA TRP A 331 -4.03 10.42 -11.87
C TRP A 331 -4.64 11.67 -11.22
N ARG A 332 -4.58 11.80 -9.88
CA ARG A 332 -4.97 13.02 -9.16
C ARG A 332 -4.10 14.23 -9.50
N PHE A 333 -2.83 14.01 -9.87
CA PHE A 333 -1.87 15.07 -10.20
C PHE A 333 -1.22 14.81 -11.56
N PRO A 334 -1.99 14.95 -12.66
CA PRO A 334 -1.51 14.63 -13.99
C PRO A 334 -0.35 15.55 -14.39
N GLY A 335 0.74 14.96 -14.87
CA GLY A 335 1.92 15.70 -15.32
C GLY A 335 2.97 15.96 -14.24
N PHE A 336 2.79 15.43 -13.04
CA PHE A 336 3.79 15.47 -11.97
C PHE A 336 4.34 14.07 -11.69
N PHE A 337 5.59 13.99 -11.23
CA PHE A 337 6.15 12.75 -10.71
C PHE A 337 5.93 12.65 -9.20
N VAL A 338 5.73 11.42 -8.74
CA VAL A 338 5.74 11.10 -7.30
C VAL A 338 7.20 11.01 -6.86
N GLY A 339 7.54 11.62 -5.73
CA GLY A 339 8.90 11.60 -5.21
C GLY A 339 9.01 11.53 -3.70
N ILE A 340 10.18 11.11 -3.23
CA ILE A 340 10.52 11.00 -1.81
C ILE A 340 11.62 12.00 -1.43
N GLY A 341 11.50 12.58 -0.23
CA GLY A 341 12.53 13.45 0.35
C GLY A 341 13.62 12.66 1.07
N LEU A 342 14.88 12.99 0.82
CA LEU A 342 16.06 12.29 1.36
C LEU A 342 17.05 13.23 2.03
N GLN A 343 17.61 12.83 3.16
CA GLN A 343 18.70 13.56 3.82
C GLN A 343 20.03 12.82 3.63
N ALA A 344 21.06 13.50 3.13
CA ALA A 344 22.40 12.92 3.03
C ALA A 344 23.02 12.70 4.42
N GLY A 345 23.71 11.57 4.59
CA GLY A 345 24.48 11.25 5.78
C GLY A 345 25.75 12.11 5.94
N VAL A 346 26.35 12.06 7.14
CA VAL A 346 27.49 12.91 7.54
C VAL A 346 28.73 12.71 6.67
N ASP A 347 28.92 11.50 6.12
CA ASP A 347 30.22 11.07 5.60
C ASP A 347 30.29 10.82 4.08
N ASN A 348 29.22 10.95 3.29
CA ASN A 348 29.29 10.84 1.81
C ASN A 348 27.94 11.12 1.12
N GLU A 349 27.97 11.70 -0.09
CA GLU A 349 26.82 11.86 -1.02
C GLU A 349 26.18 10.51 -1.48
N SER A 350 26.57 9.38 -0.88
CA SER A 350 26.17 8.02 -1.28
C SER A 350 25.21 7.35 -0.30
N ASN A 351 25.04 7.91 0.91
CA ASN A 351 24.14 7.37 1.93
C ASN A 351 23.09 8.41 2.29
N PHE A 352 21.82 8.00 2.27
CA PHE A 352 20.69 8.86 2.54
C PHE A 352 19.75 8.23 3.56
N VAL A 353 19.02 9.06 4.28
CA VAL A 353 17.90 8.63 5.14
C VAL A 353 16.62 9.21 4.56
N ARG A 354 15.53 8.44 4.56
CA ARG A 354 14.22 8.95 4.14
C ARG A 354 13.68 9.89 5.23
N LEU A 355 13.26 11.10 4.83
CA LEU A 355 12.89 12.17 5.77
C LEU A 355 11.47 12.10 6.31
N SER A 356 10.58 11.40 5.61
CA SER A 356 9.16 11.33 5.94
C SER A 356 8.48 10.20 5.18
N PRO A 357 7.42 9.59 5.73
CA PRO A 357 6.51 8.75 4.95
C PRO A 357 5.84 9.52 3.80
N HIS A 358 5.59 10.81 3.92
CA HIS A 358 4.82 11.55 2.91
C HIS A 358 5.52 11.63 1.55
N LEU A 359 4.71 11.55 0.50
CA LEU A 359 5.12 11.62 -0.89
C LEU A 359 4.94 13.05 -1.39
N THR A 360 5.94 13.51 -2.14
CA THR A 360 5.93 14.82 -2.78
C THR A 360 5.52 14.71 -4.24
N VAL A 361 4.90 15.76 -4.76
CA VAL A 361 4.51 15.89 -6.15
C VAL A 361 5.37 16.99 -6.76
N LYS A 362 6.19 16.68 -7.78
CA LYS A 362 7.08 17.67 -8.43
C LYS A 362 6.81 17.73 -9.93
N ASP A 363 6.87 18.95 -10.47
CA ASP A 363 6.56 19.24 -11.87
C ASP A 363 7.43 18.39 -12.80
N ARG A 364 6.84 17.80 -13.84
CA ARG A 364 7.61 17.20 -14.93
C ARG A 364 8.39 18.34 -15.58
N PRO A 365 9.73 18.25 -15.71
CA PRO A 365 10.49 19.31 -16.36
C PRO A 365 9.95 19.51 -17.78
N ARG A 366 9.11 20.54 -17.97
CA ARG A 366 8.75 21.04 -19.28
C ARG A 366 10.07 21.49 -19.90
N LYS A 367 10.24 21.22 -21.19
CA LYS A 367 11.38 21.69 -21.99
C LYS A 367 11.49 23.24 -21.92
N ARG A 368 12.06 23.82 -20.85
CA ARG A 368 12.70 25.16 -20.69
C ARG A 368 12.69 25.67 -19.23
N PRO A 369 13.69 26.49 -18.88
CA PRO A 369 14.69 26.19 -17.87
C PRO A 369 14.14 26.42 -16.46
N TRP A 370 14.57 25.53 -15.58
CA TRP A 370 14.56 25.72 -14.14
C TRP A 370 15.07 27.13 -13.76
N PRO A 371 14.67 27.69 -12.60
CA PRO A 371 15.34 28.87 -12.06
C PRO A 371 16.85 28.58 -12.07
N ARG A 372 17.64 29.52 -12.63
CA ARG A 372 19.05 29.38 -13.01
C ARG A 372 20.01 29.20 -11.82
N THR A 373 19.77 28.21 -10.98
CA THR A 373 20.66 27.84 -9.89
C THR A 373 20.96 26.35 -9.99
N ILE A 374 21.99 26.08 -10.80
CA ILE A 374 22.80 24.85 -10.88
C ILE A 374 22.15 23.66 -11.61
N GLU A 375 22.24 23.71 -12.94
CA GLU A 375 22.08 22.56 -13.83
C GLU A 375 23.29 21.62 -13.68
N ARG A 376 23.16 20.57 -12.86
CA ARG A 376 23.89 19.31 -13.09
C ARG A 376 22.95 18.35 -13.83
N PRO A 377 23.37 17.71 -14.93
CA PRO A 377 22.52 16.74 -15.63
C PRO A 377 22.05 15.63 -14.68
N LEU A 378 20.86 15.08 -14.93
CA LEU A 378 20.32 13.91 -14.22
C LEU A 378 21.37 12.78 -14.25
N ARG A 379 22.15 12.63 -13.18
CA ARG A 379 23.08 11.51 -13.04
C ARG A 379 22.35 10.46 -12.24
N PHE A 380 22.15 9.29 -12.85
CA PHE A 380 21.91 8.08 -12.09
C PHE A 380 23.04 7.95 -11.08
N ARG A 381 22.65 7.89 -9.82
CA ARG A 381 23.57 7.65 -8.72
C ARG A 381 23.09 6.40 -8.01
N SER A 382 23.99 5.43 -7.86
CA SER A 382 23.80 4.39 -6.87
C SER A 382 23.97 5.03 -5.50
N PHE A 383 22.96 4.94 -4.66
CA PHE A 383 23.00 5.38 -3.28
C PHE A 383 22.30 4.38 -2.37
N THR A 384 22.54 4.47 -1.07
CA THR A 384 21.87 3.61 -0.08
C THR A 384 20.92 4.42 0.76
N ILE A 385 19.65 4.03 0.80
CA ILE A 385 18.72 4.51 1.83
C ILE A 385 18.97 3.67 3.08
N VAL A 386 19.67 4.26 4.04
CA VAL A 386 20.06 3.62 5.30
C VAL A 386 18.91 3.65 6.29
N LYS A 387 18.90 2.71 7.23
CA LYS A 387 17.94 2.73 8.33
C LYS A 387 18.10 4.01 9.16
N PRO A 388 16.99 4.61 9.63
CA PRO A 388 17.08 5.79 10.47
C PRO A 388 17.90 5.48 11.73
N PRO A 389 18.78 6.40 12.16
CA PRO A 389 19.56 6.19 13.37
C PRO A 389 18.64 6.09 14.60
N THR A 390 19.01 5.25 15.56
CA THR A 390 18.27 5.08 16.82
C THR A 390 18.30 6.32 17.72
N THR A 391 19.16 7.28 17.41
CA THR A 391 19.24 8.60 18.04
C THR A 391 18.87 9.68 17.02
N PRO A 392 18.12 10.73 17.41
CA PRO A 392 17.75 11.81 16.49
C PRO A 392 18.99 12.40 15.85
N MET A 393 19.04 12.42 14.51
CA MET A 393 20.13 13.05 13.77
C MET A 393 20.18 14.53 14.17
N LYS A 394 21.29 14.96 14.79
CA LYS A 394 21.55 16.38 14.97
C LYS A 394 21.79 16.98 13.59
N TRP A 395 21.00 17.98 13.22
CA TRP A 395 21.23 18.80 12.03
C TRP A 395 22.68 19.31 12.03
N ARG A 396 23.47 18.93 11.04
CA ARG A 396 24.79 19.56 10.85
C ARG A 396 24.58 20.83 10.04
N THR A 397 24.68 21.97 10.69
CA THR A 397 25.05 23.21 10.03
C THR A 397 26.46 23.02 9.46
N SER A 398 26.70 23.41 8.22
CA SER A 398 28.06 23.38 7.65
C SER A 398 28.95 24.31 8.50
N PRO A 399 30.00 23.83 9.20
CA PRO A 399 30.73 24.67 10.16
C PRO A 399 31.72 25.65 9.52
N ASP A 400 32.05 25.53 8.23
CA ASP A 400 33.26 26.15 7.69
C ASP A 400 32.96 27.10 6.53
N VAL A 401 32.31 28.22 6.83
CA VAL A 401 32.37 29.39 5.96
C VAL A 401 32.44 30.66 6.81
N VAL A 402 33.66 31.10 7.12
CA VAL A 402 33.90 32.44 7.68
C VAL A 402 33.89 33.42 6.51
N PHE A 403 32.91 34.34 6.46
CA PHE A 403 33.02 35.54 5.65
C PHE A 403 32.51 36.78 6.39
N ASN A 404 33.32 37.85 6.31
CA ASN A 404 33.00 39.19 6.73
C ASN A 404 31.75 39.69 6.01
N VAL A 405 30.76 40.16 6.77
CA VAL A 405 29.59 40.87 6.25
C VAL A 405 29.91 42.38 6.34
N PRO A 406 29.80 43.16 5.24
CA PRO A 406 29.83 44.62 5.32
C PRO A 406 28.66 45.15 6.15
N ASP A 407 28.87 46.23 6.90
CA ASP A 407 28.01 46.77 7.97
C ASP A 407 26.61 47.29 7.56
N ASP A 408 26.15 47.04 6.33
CA ASP A 408 25.07 47.81 5.72
C ASP A 408 24.07 46.98 4.87
N PHE A 409 23.52 45.91 5.45
CA PHE A 409 22.37 45.19 4.86
C PHE A 409 21.15 45.11 5.80
N THR A 410 19.98 45.57 5.32
CA THR A 410 18.67 45.51 6.02
C THR A 410 17.67 44.67 5.22
N TRP A 411 16.86 43.84 5.90
CA TRP A 411 15.81 43.00 5.29
C TRP A 411 14.41 43.62 5.48
N LYS A 412 13.50 43.43 4.51
CA LYS A 412 12.06 43.77 4.60
C LYS A 412 11.25 42.47 4.60
N ILE A 413 10.40 42.25 5.61
CA ILE A 413 9.49 41.10 5.67
C ILE A 413 8.07 41.65 5.85
N GLN A 414 7.13 41.23 5.00
CA GLN A 414 5.73 41.62 5.04
C GLN A 414 4.90 40.46 5.63
N TYR A 415 4.08 40.74 6.65
CA TYR A 415 3.25 39.75 7.35
C TYR A 415 1.77 40.13 7.19
N CYS A 416 0.89 39.19 6.82
CA CYS A 416 -0.56 39.38 6.83
C CYS A 416 -1.19 38.38 7.83
N HIS A 417 -1.99 38.87 8.78
CA HIS A 417 -2.62 38.07 9.83
C HIS A 417 -4.07 37.66 9.44
N PRO A 418 -4.57 36.45 9.80
CA PRO A 418 -5.80 35.90 9.21
C PRO A 418 -7.15 36.44 9.72
N ASP A 419 -7.19 37.27 10.78
CA ASP A 419 -8.44 37.52 11.55
C ASP A 419 -8.91 39.00 11.65
N ALA A 420 -8.53 39.88 10.73
CA ALA A 420 -9.02 41.27 10.77
C ALA A 420 -10.44 41.40 10.14
N LYS A 421 -11.48 41.58 10.98
CA LYS A 421 -12.82 41.99 10.53
C LYS A 421 -12.85 43.47 10.16
N ILE A 422 -13.43 43.78 9.00
CA ILE A 422 -13.59 45.14 8.45
C ILE A 422 -14.99 45.66 8.79
N GLU A 423 -15.09 46.71 9.60
CA GLU A 423 -16.27 47.59 9.60
C GLU A 423 -15.97 48.82 8.73
N ARG A 424 -16.78 49.02 7.68
CA ARG A 424 -16.72 50.19 6.80
C ARG A 424 -17.59 51.29 7.40
N ASN A 425 -16.97 52.42 7.72
CA ASN A 425 -17.64 53.71 7.68
C ASN A 425 -16.72 54.73 6.99
N GLY A 426 -17.16 55.21 5.83
CA GLY A 426 -16.69 56.45 5.19
C GLY A 426 -15.36 56.39 4.43
N ASP A 427 -15.47 56.19 3.11
CA ASP A 427 -14.60 56.71 2.04
C ASP A 427 -13.13 57.07 2.33
N GLN A 428 -12.22 56.18 1.94
CA GLN A 428 -11.11 56.37 0.98
C GLN A 428 -10.06 55.26 1.16
N ALA A 429 -9.47 54.82 0.05
CA ALA A 429 -8.51 53.72 0.02
C ALA A 429 -7.11 54.17 0.49
N THR A 430 -6.55 53.50 1.50
CA THR A 430 -5.11 53.42 1.76
C THR A 430 -4.74 52.05 2.34
N ASP A 431 -3.63 51.50 1.82
CA ASP A 431 -2.95 50.25 2.15
C ASP A 431 -2.52 50.23 3.63
N ASN A 432 -2.96 49.24 4.42
CA ASN A 432 -2.69 49.12 5.86
C ASN A 432 -1.54 48.13 6.13
N SER A 433 -0.33 48.44 5.65
CA SER A 433 0.90 47.78 6.12
C SER A 433 1.48 48.53 7.33
N LEU A 434 1.49 47.89 8.50
CA LEU A 434 2.19 48.41 9.69
C LEU A 434 3.70 48.16 9.52
N GLU A 435 4.49 49.21 9.30
CA GLU A 435 5.96 49.13 9.22
C GLU A 435 6.57 49.26 10.63
N ILE A 436 7.29 48.24 11.11
CA ILE A 436 8.09 48.32 12.34
C ILE A 436 9.56 48.08 11.98
N TRP A 437 10.41 49.08 12.26
CA TRP A 437 11.87 49.01 12.13
C TRP A 437 12.47 48.68 13.49
N MET A 438 13.15 47.53 13.64
CA MET A 438 13.97 47.24 14.83
C MET A 438 15.45 47.18 14.44
N ASN A 439 16.25 48.05 15.07
CA ASN A 439 17.69 48.14 14.91
C ASN A 439 18.36 47.39 16.06
N VAL A 440 19.04 46.27 15.80
CA VAL A 440 19.67 45.45 16.84
C VAL A 440 21.10 45.94 17.06
N ARG A 441 21.26 46.93 17.95
CA ARG A 441 22.52 47.15 18.66
C ARG A 441 22.32 46.92 20.15
N GLY A 442 23.02 45.92 20.66
CA GLY A 442 23.23 45.71 22.09
C GLY A 442 22.36 44.60 22.67
N ILE A 443 22.99 43.49 23.03
CA ILE A 443 23.00 42.96 24.40
C ILE A 443 24.23 42.05 24.52
N GLN A 444 25.19 42.52 25.31
CA GLN A 444 26.33 41.79 25.82
C GLN A 444 25.88 40.71 26.82
N THR A 445 26.57 39.57 26.76
CA THR A 445 26.92 38.66 27.86
C THR A 445 26.29 38.88 29.25
N GLN A 446 25.66 37.84 29.79
CA GLN A 446 25.88 37.46 31.19
C GLN A 446 25.77 35.94 31.42
N ARG A 447 26.91 35.38 31.84
CA ARG A 447 27.06 34.12 32.58
C ARG A 447 26.57 34.34 34.02
N GLU A 448 26.20 33.22 34.65
CA GLU A 448 26.10 32.93 36.10
C GLU A 448 24.72 32.88 36.79
N ALA A 449 24.53 31.69 37.38
CA ALA A 449 24.04 31.42 38.74
C ALA A 449 22.57 31.01 38.99
N ASN A 450 22.49 29.86 39.68
CA ASN A 450 21.47 29.39 40.64
C ASN A 450 20.15 28.86 40.09
N SER A 451 19.45 27.89 40.67
CA SER A 451 19.69 26.78 41.62
C SER A 451 18.29 26.23 41.93
N ARG A 452 18.10 24.90 41.92
CA ARG A 452 16.97 24.15 42.52
C ARG A 452 15.54 24.43 42.02
N PHE A 453 14.79 23.38 41.72
CA PHE A 453 13.62 22.99 42.51
C PHE A 453 13.36 21.49 42.29
N PHE A 454 12.90 20.85 43.39
CA PHE A 454 12.46 19.46 43.50
C PHE A 454 11.21 19.18 42.68
#